data_AF-A0A971C7Q0-F1
#
_entry.id   AF-A0A971C7Q0-F1
#
_cell.length_a   1.000
_cell.length_b   1.000
_cell.length_c   1.000
_cell.angle_alpha   90.00
_cell.angle_beta   90.00
_cell.angle_gamma   90.00
#
_symmetry.space_group_name_H-M   'P 1'
#
loop_
_entity.id
_entity.type
_entity.pdbx_description
1 polymer ?
#
loop_
_entity_poly.entity_id
_entity_poly.type
_entity_poly.pdbx_seq_one_letter_code
_entity_poly.pdbx_strand_id
1 'polypeptide(L)' 'MTTTEIASILSAVKRSMADGTTVTYNGTKYKPTACILRYVNVKWLYSVELRDLLANSVMIVEIDKISFERNG' A
#
# COMPACT_ATOMS: atom_id res chain seq x y z
N MET A 1 8.66 -8.29 9.87
CA MET A 1 8.72 -6.82 9.73
C MET A 1 8.52 -6.20 11.10
N THR A 2 9.34 -5.22 11.47
CA THR A 2 9.27 -4.48 12.72
C THR A 2 8.21 -3.38 12.64
N THR A 3 7.74 -2.89 13.79
CA THR A 3 6.79 -1.76 13.85
C THR A 3 7.33 -0.51 13.12
N THR A 4 8.63 -0.27 13.17
CA THR A 4 9.29 0.86 12.50
C THR A 4 9.22 0.76 10.98
N GLU A 5 9.43 -0.44 10.43
CA GLU A 5 9.33 -0.68 8.99
C GLU A 5 7.90 -0.44 8.49
N ILE A 6 6.89 -0.93 9.22
CA ILE A 6 5.47 -0.73 8.89
C ILE A 6 5.12 0.77 8.90
N ALA A 7 5.59 1.53 9.90
CA ALA A 7 5.33 2.97 9.99
C ALA A 7 5.95 3.76 8.82
N SER A 8 7.15 3.35 8.38
CA SER A 8 7.81 3.95 7.22
C SER A 8 7.04 3.70 5.92
N ILE A 9 6.63 2.44 5.68
CA ILE A 9 5.82 2.05 4.51
C ILE A 9 4.47 2.79 4.54
N LEU A 10 3.80 2.84 5.70
CA LEU A 10 2.53 3.57 5.85
C LEU A 10 2.66 5.05 5.51
N SER A 11 3.76 5.69 5.94
CA SER A 11 4.04 7.08 5.60
C SER A 11 4.29 7.27 4.10
N ALA A 12 5.00 6.33 3.47
CA ALA A 12 5.22 6.36 2.03
C ALA A 12 3.93 6.15 1.22
N VAL A 13 3.06 5.21 1.62
CA VAL A 13 1.74 5.01 0.98
C VAL A 13 0.90 6.29 1.08
N LYS A 14 0.86 6.92 2.27
CA LYS A 14 0.13 8.18 2.47
C LYS A 14 0.63 9.31 1.59
N ARG A 15 1.96 9.43 1.42
CA ARG A 15 2.55 10.38 0.46
C ARG A 15 2.15 10.04 -0.97
N SER A 16 2.25 8.78 -1.40
CA SER A 16 1.83 8.40 -2.75
C SER A 16 0.37 8.69 -3.04
N MET A 17 -0.53 8.51 -2.06
CA MET A 17 -1.93 8.93 -2.18
C MET A 17 -2.07 10.44 -2.36
N ALA A 18 -1.37 11.24 -1.56
CA ALA A 18 -1.41 12.70 -1.62
C ALA A 18 -0.83 13.24 -2.93
N ASP A 19 0.29 12.69 -3.39
CA ASP A 19 1.00 13.09 -4.60
C ASP A 19 0.37 12.50 -5.88
N GLY A 20 -0.57 11.56 -5.73
CA GLY A 20 -1.19 10.84 -6.84
C GLY A 20 -0.23 9.89 -7.57
N THR A 21 0.88 9.49 -6.94
CA THR A 21 1.88 8.56 -7.50
C THR A 21 1.48 7.10 -7.31
N THR A 22 2.20 6.20 -7.96
CA THR A 22 1.92 4.75 -7.93
C THR A 22 2.81 4.02 -6.94
N VAL A 23 2.36 2.85 -6.52
CA VAL A 23 3.12 1.88 -5.73
C VAL A 23 3.20 0.56 -6.49
N THR A 24 4.21 -0.26 -6.20
CA THR A 24 4.40 -1.56 -6.84
C THR A 24 3.87 -2.67 -5.94
N TYR A 25 3.05 -3.56 -6.51
CA TYR A 25 2.57 -4.79 -5.89
C TYR A 25 2.65 -5.93 -6.91
N ASN A 26 3.32 -7.03 -6.54
CA ASN A 26 3.57 -8.17 -7.44
C ASN A 26 4.10 -7.76 -8.84
N GLY A 27 5.01 -6.79 -8.87
CA GLY A 27 5.62 -6.29 -10.12
C GLY A 27 4.74 -5.38 -10.97
N THR A 28 3.50 -5.08 -10.57
CA THR A 28 2.57 -4.19 -11.28
C THR A 28 2.38 -2.89 -10.50
N LYS A 29 2.22 -1.77 -11.21
CA LYS A 29 2.00 -0.44 -10.63
C LYS A 29 0.51 -0.19 -10.39
N TYR A 30 0.17 0.25 -9.19
CA TYR A 30 -1.20 0.59 -8.79
C TYR A 30 -1.25 1.96 -8.16
N LYS A 31 -2.43 2.60 -8.22
CA LYS A 31 -2.69 3.82 -7.46
C LYS A 31 -3.23 3.45 -6.08
N PRO A 32 -2.54 3.78 -4.98
CA PRO A 32 -3.13 3.60 -3.65
C PRO A 32 -4.28 4.60 -3.47
N THR A 33 -5.38 4.16 -2.87
CA THR A 33 -6.60 4.97 -2.68
C THR A 33 -7.06 5.05 -1.23
N ALA A 34 -6.68 4.09 -0.38
CA ALA A 34 -6.97 4.13 1.05
C ALA A 34 -5.94 3.35 1.89
N CYS A 35 -5.70 3.80 3.12
CA CYS A 35 -5.04 3.01 4.17
C CYS A 35 -6.08 2.52 5.17
N ILE A 36 -6.11 1.22 5.44
CA ILE A 36 -7.16 0.57 6.22
C ILE A 36 -6.51 -0.19 7.38
N LEU A 37 -6.92 0.05 8.61
CA LEU A 37 -6.57 -0.79 9.76
C LEU A 37 -7.64 -1.86 9.92
N ARG A 38 -7.27 -3.14 9.78
CA ARG A 38 -8.19 -4.28 9.85
C ARG A 38 -7.82 -5.21 11.00
N TYR A 39 -8.82 -5.75 11.68
CA TYR A 39 -8.62 -6.84 12.64
C TYR A 39 -8.84 -8.18 11.93
N VAL A 40 -7.76 -8.93 11.70
CA VAL A 40 -7.75 -10.19 10.95
C VAL A 40 -6.93 -11.21 11.72
N ASN A 41 -7.43 -12.45 11.86
CA ASN A 41 -6.73 -13.52 12.56
C ASN A 41 -6.20 -13.10 13.95
N VAL A 42 -7.04 -12.42 14.73
CA VAL A 42 -6.75 -11.95 16.10
C VAL A 42 -5.64 -10.88 16.16
N LYS A 43 -5.30 -10.24 15.04
CA LYS A 43 -4.25 -9.22 14.95
C LYS A 43 -4.74 -7.99 14.19
N TRP A 44 -4.25 -6.82 14.60
CA TRP A 44 -4.42 -5.58 13.85
C TRP A 44 -3.37 -5.50 12.75
N LEU A 45 -3.82 -5.34 11.50
CA LEU A 45 -2.97 -5.25 10.32
C LEU A 45 -3.32 -4.00 9.52
N TYR A 46 -2.28 -3.32 9.03
CA TYR A 46 -2.45 -2.28 8.03
C TYR A 46 -2.59 -2.90 6.64
N SER A 47 -3.57 -2.44 5.89
CA SER A 47 -3.83 -2.82 4.51
C SER A 47 -4.01 -1.57 3.67
N VAL A 48 -3.89 -1.73 2.35
CA VAL A 48 -4.02 -0.63 1.40
C VAL A 48 -4.96 -1.05 0.28
N GLU A 49 -5.88 -0.16 -0.07
CA GLU A 49 -6.66 -0.30 -1.29
C GLU A 49 -5.82 0.18 -2.47
N LEU A 50 -5.67 -0.70 -3.47
CA LEU A 50 -4.95 -0.45 -4.69
C LEU A 50 -5.92 -0.46 -5.86
N ARG A 51 -5.90 0.61 -6.67
CA ARG A 51 -6.66 0.71 -7.93
C ARG A 51 -5.77 0.37 -9.12
N ASP A 52 -6.23 -0.57 -9.92
CA ASP A 52 -5.70 -0.84 -11.25
C ASP A 52 -6.29 0.19 -12.23
N LEU A 53 -5.43 0.93 -12.92
CA LEU A 53 -5.85 1.97 -13.86
C LEU A 53 -6.27 1.39 -15.23
N LEU A 54 -5.80 0.19 -15.58
CA LEU A 54 -6.13 -0.49 -16.84
C LEU A 54 -7.40 -1.33 -16.71
N ALA A 55 -7.52 -2.10 -15.62
CA ALA A 55 -8.67 -2.97 -15.38
C ALA A 55 -9.86 -2.26 -14.71
N ASN A 56 -9.66 -1.01 -14.23
CA ASN A 56 -10.62 -0.26 -13.42
C ASN A 56 -11.17 -1.06 -12.23
N SER A 57 -10.30 -1.86 -11.61
CA SER A 57 -10.62 -2.72 -10.47
C SER A 57 -9.89 -2.23 -9.21
N VAL A 58 -10.35 -2.69 -8.06
CA VAL A 58 -9.70 -2.42 -6.76
C VAL A 58 -9.39 -3.73 -6.05
N MET A 59 -8.30 -3.73 -5.28
CA MET A 59 -7.93 -4.83 -4.39
C MET A 59 -7.42 -4.30 -3.06
N ILE A 60 -7.56 -5.08 -2.00
CA ILE A 60 -7.05 -4.72 -0.67
C ILE A 60 -5.91 -5.67 -0.31
N VAL A 61 -4.70 -5.13 -0.17
CA VAL A 61 -3.50 -5.91 0.13
C VAL A 61 -2.92 -5.52 1.48
N GLU A 62 -2.18 -6.43 2.11
CA GLU A 62 -1.40 -6.11 3.32
C GLU A 62 -0.28 -5.14 2.98
N ILE A 63 -0.04 -4.18 3.87
CA ILE A 63 0.90 -3.08 3.60
C ILE A 63 2.34 -3.55 3.43
N ASP A 64 2.70 -4.67 4.05
CA ASP A 64 4.03 -5.27 4.02
C ASP A 64 4.38 -5.92 2.67
N LYS A 65 3.40 -6.07 1.78
CA LYS A 65 3.59 -6.59 0.41
C LYS A 65 3.79 -5.49 -0.63
N ILE A 66 3.79 -4.22 -0.22
CA ILE A 66 3.93 -3.06 -1.10
C ILE A 66 5.40 -2.65 -1.16
N SER A 67 5.87 -2.35 -2.38
CA SER A 67 7.20 -1.78 -2.60
C SER A 67 7.11 -0.43 -3.32
N PHE A 68 8.13 0.38 -3.09
CA PHE A 68 8.33 1.67 -3.75
C PHE A 68 9.57 1.56 -4.62
N GLU A 69 9.52 2.11 -5.83
CA GLU A 69 10.74 2.36 -6.59
C GLU A 69 11.57 3.37 -5.79
N ARG A 70 12.76 2.98 -5.33
CA ARG A 70 13.73 3.95 -4.83
C ARG A 70 14.12 4.81 -6.03
N ASN A 71 13.63 6.04 -6.05
CA ASN A 71 14.25 7.07 -6.88
C ASN A 71 15.69 7.21 -6.37
N GLY A 72 16.65 6.88 -7.23
CA GLY A 72 18.09 7.05 -6.98
C GLY A 72 18.46 8.51 -6.80
#